data_AF-A0AAU7T5U1-F1
#
_entry.id   AF-A0AAU7T5U1-F1
#
_cell.length_a   1.000
_cell.length_b   1.000
_cell.length_c   1.000
_cell.angle_alpha   90.00
_cell.angle_beta   90.00
_cell.angle_gamma   90.00
#
_symmetry.space_group_name_H-M   'P 1'
#
loop_
_entity.id
_entity.type
_entity.pdbx_description
1 polymer ?
#
loop_
_entity_poly.entity_id
_entity_poly.type
_entity_poly.pdbx_seq_one_letter_code
_entity_poly.pdbx_strand_id
1 'polypeptide(L)'
;MSTETPQDRPNGDRVNVIDAATAAHNLPRMLQRFRAGQAEPLIFGDEGRPEGVIIPFDRWEQLEELAADAEQAAEVREVTRRRLATNPVEDYASADALATEFGWNLDSDNEPPATR
;
A
#
# COMPACT_ATOMS: atom_id res chain seq x y z
N MET A 1 -24.57 7.43 -24.50
CA MET A 1 -23.42 8.34 -24.60
C MET A 1 -22.61 8.10 -23.34
N SER A 2 -21.34 7.69 -23.44
CA SER A 2 -20.50 7.40 -22.28
C SER A 2 -20.06 8.72 -21.64
N THR A 3 -20.34 8.88 -20.34
CA THR A 3 -19.91 10.04 -19.55
C THR A 3 -18.65 9.65 -18.79
N GLU A 4 -17.49 9.88 -19.40
CA GLU A 4 -16.20 9.84 -18.70
C GLU A 4 -15.94 11.21 -18.06
N THR A 5 -15.79 11.24 -16.74
CA THR A 5 -15.40 12.45 -15.99
C THR A 5 -14.01 12.25 -15.41
N PRO A 6 -12.99 13.00 -15.85
CA PRO A 6 -11.65 12.96 -15.27
C PRO A 6 -11.67 13.53 -13.84
N GLN A 7 -11.06 12.82 -12.89
CA GLN A 7 -10.87 13.25 -11.51
C GLN A 7 -9.39 13.30 -11.16
N ASP A 8 -8.93 14.43 -10.61
CA ASP A 8 -7.56 14.58 -10.09
C ASP A 8 -7.48 13.98 -8.67
N ARG A 9 -6.55 13.05 -8.44
CA ARG A 9 -6.28 12.44 -7.14
C ARG A 9 -5.23 13.24 -6.35
N PRO A 10 -5.14 13.09 -5.02
CA PRO A 10 -4.16 13.79 -4.18
C PRO A 10 -2.69 13.54 -4.55
N ASN A 11 -2.42 12.46 -5.30
CA ASN A 11 -1.11 12.09 -5.82
C ASN A 11 -0.81 12.71 -7.21
N GLY A 12 -1.73 13.47 -7.80
CA GLY A 12 -1.58 14.11 -9.12
C GLY A 12 -2.06 13.28 -10.31
N ASP A 13 -2.60 12.08 -10.08
CA ASP A 13 -3.10 11.21 -11.16
C ASP A 13 -4.52 11.59 -11.58
N ARG A 14 -4.79 11.51 -12.90
CA ARG A 14 -6.14 11.59 -13.46
C ARG A 14 -6.74 10.21 -13.59
N VAL A 15 -7.86 9.99 -12.91
CA VAL A 15 -8.66 8.76 -13.05
C VAL A 15 -9.98 9.09 -13.74
N ASN A 16 -10.30 8.32 -14.78
CA ASN A 16 -11.57 8.44 -15.47
C ASN A 16 -12.63 7.69 -14.67
N VAL A 17 -13.62 8.41 -14.17
CA VAL A 17 -14.80 7.82 -13.54
C VAL A 17 -15.88 7.68 -14.60
N ILE A 18 -16.41 6.48 -14.76
CA ILE A 18 -17.56 6.20 -15.62
C ILE A 18 -18.80 5.87 -14.80
N ASP A 19 -19.98 6.05 -15.41
CA ASP A 19 -21.23 5.64 -14.80
C ASP A 19 -21.34 4.10 -14.70
N ALA A 20 -22.14 3.63 -13.74
CA ALA A 20 -22.31 2.20 -13.48
C ALA A 20 -22.85 1.40 -14.68
N ALA A 21 -23.70 2.01 -15.52
CA ALA A 21 -24.24 1.34 -16.71
C ALA A 21 -23.16 1.15 -17.78
N THR A 22 -22.30 2.15 -17.98
CA THR A 22 -21.11 2.05 -18.84
C THR A 22 -20.12 1.03 -18.28
N ALA A 23 -19.94 0.95 -16.96
CA ALA A 23 -19.10 -0.09 -16.33
C ALA A 23 -19.64 -1.51 -16.61
N ALA A 24 -20.95 -1.72 -16.41
CA ALA A 24 -21.61 -2.99 -16.71
C ALA A 24 -21.47 -3.40 -18.18
N HIS A 25 -21.57 -2.44 -19.10
CA HIS A 25 -21.39 -2.70 -20.53
C HIS A 25 -19.95 -3.12 -20.88
N ASN A 26 -18.95 -2.56 -20.21
CA ASN A 26 -17.54 -2.80 -20.50
C ASN A 26 -16.94 -4.01 -19.78
N LEU A 27 -17.62 -4.56 -18.77
CA LEU A 27 -17.17 -5.68 -17.93
C LEU A 27 -16.64 -6.89 -18.73
N PRO A 28 -17.31 -7.39 -19.80
CA PRO A 28 -16.79 -8.51 -20.59
C PRO A 28 -15.48 -8.22 -21.32
N ARG A 29 -15.28 -6.97 -21.78
CA ARG A 29 -14.02 -6.53 -22.41
C ARG A 29 -12.93 -6.35 -21.36
N MET A 30 -13.28 -5.85 -20.18
CA MET A 30 -12.35 -5.71 -19.06
C MET A 30 -11.78 -7.07 -18.63
N LEU A 31 -12.62 -8.10 -18.56
CA LEU A 31 -12.17 -9.44 -18.22
C LEU A 31 -11.18 -10.01 -19.25
N GLN A 32 -11.34 -9.68 -20.54
CA GLN A 32 -10.37 -10.06 -21.57
C GLN A 32 -9.03 -9.33 -21.38
N ARG A 33 -9.06 -8.05 -21.01
CA ARG A 33 -7.86 -7.25 -20.70
C ARG A 33 -7.10 -7.83 -19.51
N PHE A 34 -7.80 -8.15 -18.43
CA PHE A 34 -7.21 -8.79 -17.24
C PHE A 34 -6.51 -10.11 -17.61
N ARG A 35 -7.17 -10.96 -18.42
CA ARG A 35 -6.57 -12.21 -18.92
C ARG A 35 -5.36 -11.99 -19.82
N ALA A 36 -5.27 -10.84 -20.50
CA ALA A 36 -4.12 -10.44 -21.29
C ALA A 36 -3.02 -9.77 -20.45
N GLY A 37 -3.16 -9.72 -19.12
CA GLY A 37 -2.18 -9.12 -18.21
C GLY A 37 -2.27 -7.59 -18.11
N GLN A 38 -3.30 -6.96 -18.69
CA GLN A 38 -3.53 -5.53 -18.56
C GLN A 38 -4.30 -5.26 -17.27
N ALA A 39 -3.60 -4.85 -16.21
CA ALA A 39 -4.17 -4.66 -14.87
C ALA A 39 -4.66 -3.23 -14.57
N GLU A 40 -4.97 -2.44 -15.60
CA GLU A 40 -5.50 -1.08 -15.40
C GLU A 40 -6.86 -1.13 -14.67
N PRO A 41 -7.01 -0.44 -13.53
CA PRO A 41 -8.25 -0.42 -12.77
C PRO A 41 -9.34 0.37 -13.51
N LEU A 42 -10.57 -0.13 -13.47
CA LEU A 42 -11.75 0.64 -13.89
C LEU A 42 -12.44 1.22 -12.67
N ILE A 43 -12.62 2.53 -12.66
CA ILE A 43 -13.27 3.25 -11.57
C ILE A 43 -14.64 3.72 -12.05
N PHE A 44 -15.65 3.48 -11.23
CA PHE A 44 -17.03 3.86 -11.56
C PHE A 44 -17.72 4.52 -10.36
N GLY A 45 -18.78 5.25 -10.65
CA GLY A 45 -19.64 5.87 -9.64
C GLY A 45 -20.64 6.82 -10.29
N ASP A 46 -21.29 7.65 -9.48
CA ASP A 46 -22.31 8.59 -9.95
C ASP A 46 -21.80 10.03 -10.00
N GLU A 47 -22.32 10.83 -10.93
CA GLU A 47 -21.96 12.24 -11.13
C GLU A 47 -20.43 12.51 -11.23
N GLY A 48 -19.67 11.53 -11.72
CA GLY A 48 -18.21 11.60 -11.81
C GLY A 48 -17.48 11.43 -10.49
N ARG A 49 -18.16 11.14 -9.38
CA ARG A 49 -17.56 10.78 -8.10
C ARG A 49 -17.19 9.29 -8.11
N PRO A 50 -15.93 8.92 -7.76
CA PRO A 50 -15.55 7.52 -7.68
C PRO A 50 -16.21 6.86 -6.46
N GLU A 51 -16.91 5.74 -6.68
CA GLU A 51 -17.61 4.97 -5.64
C GLU A 51 -17.16 3.51 -5.59
N GLY A 52 -16.77 2.95 -6.73
CA GLY A 52 -16.28 1.58 -6.83
C GLY A 52 -15.12 1.46 -7.81
N VAL A 53 -14.38 0.36 -7.67
CA VAL A 53 -13.29 0.00 -8.58
C VAL A 53 -13.38 -1.48 -8.92
N ILE A 54 -13.05 -1.82 -10.17
CA ILE A 54 -12.90 -3.18 -10.65
C ILE A 54 -11.41 -3.40 -10.93
N ILE A 55 -10.84 -4.42 -10.29
CA ILE A 55 -9.46 -4.86 -10.45
C ILE A 55 -9.39 -6.38 -10.67
N PRO A 56 -8.28 -6.90 -11.21
CA PRO A 56 -8.00 -8.33 -11.19
C PRO A 56 -8.02 -8.89 -9.75
N PHE A 57 -8.43 -10.16 -9.61
CA PHE A 57 -8.59 -10.79 -8.30
C PHE A 57 -7.26 -10.95 -7.55
N ASP A 58 -6.22 -11.40 -8.25
CA ASP A 58 -4.84 -11.47 -7.76
C ASP A 58 -4.32 -10.11 -7.29
N ARG A 59 -4.73 -9.03 -7.94
CA ARG A 59 -4.38 -7.67 -7.51
C ARG A 59 -5.10 -7.27 -6.23
N TRP A 60 -6.33 -7.71 -6.03
CA TRP A 60 -7.04 -7.51 -4.77
C TRP A 60 -6.38 -8.29 -3.62
N GLU A 61 -6.01 -9.56 -3.84
CA GLU A 61 -5.30 -10.36 -2.82
C GLU A 61 -4.00 -9.70 -2.36
N GLN A 62 -3.20 -9.17 -3.28
CA GLN A 62 -1.99 -8.41 -2.94
C GLN A 62 -2.28 -7.16 -2.10
N LEU A 63 -3.40 -6.48 -2.34
CA LEU A 63 -3.78 -5.30 -1.56
C LEU A 63 -4.26 -5.68 -0.15
N GLU A 64 -4.94 -6.81 0.00
CA GLU A 64 -5.32 -7.33 1.32
C GLU A 64 -4.09 -7.72 2.15
N GLU A 65 -3.12 -8.41 1.55
CA GLU A 65 -1.85 -8.75 2.23
C GLU A 65 -1.12 -7.48 2.70
N LEU A 66 -0.98 -6.49 1.81
CA LEU A 66 -0.35 -5.20 2.15
C LEU A 66 -1.11 -4.43 3.23
N ALA A 67 -2.45 -4.52 3.24
CA ALA A 67 -3.26 -3.88 4.27
C ALA A 67 -3.06 -4.53 5.64
N ALA A 68 -3.01 -5.86 5.68
CA ALA A 68 -2.74 -6.62 6.91
C ALA A 68 -1.35 -6.28 7.48
N ASP A 69 -0.31 -6.24 6.64
CA ASP A 69 1.04 -5.85 7.04
C ASP A 69 1.08 -4.42 7.58
N ALA A 70 0.36 -3.49 6.94
CA ALA A 70 0.28 -2.10 7.37
C ALA A 70 -0.44 -1.93 8.72
N GLU A 71 -1.50 -2.69 8.97
CA GLU A 71 -2.22 -2.72 10.24
C GLU A 71 -1.33 -3.27 11.36
N GLN A 72 -0.66 -4.39 11.12
CA GLN A 72 0.29 -4.96 12.08
C GLN A 72 1.42 -3.98 12.40
N ALA A 73 1.99 -3.32 11.38
CA ALA A 73 3.01 -2.30 11.59
C ALA A 73 2.48 -1.10 12.39
N ALA A 74 1.22 -0.70 12.18
CA ALA A 74 0.60 0.37 12.96
C ALA A 74 0.41 -0.02 14.43
N GLU A 75 -0.02 -1.26 14.70
CA GLU A 75 -0.15 -1.79 16.06
C GLU A 75 1.21 -1.83 16.78
N VAL A 76 2.24 -2.38 16.14
CA VAL A 76 3.60 -2.43 16.71
C VAL A 76 4.12 -1.04 17.03
N ARG A 77 3.94 -0.07 16.11
CA ARG A 77 4.33 1.33 16.35
C ARG A 77 3.60 1.94 17.54
N GLU A 78 2.30 1.68 17.67
CA GLU A 78 1.48 2.22 18.76
C GLU A 78 1.85 1.59 20.11
N VAL A 79 2.05 0.27 20.18
CA VAL A 79 2.56 -0.41 21.40
C VAL A 79 3.94 0.13 21.78
N THR A 80 4.83 0.31 20.81
CA THR A 80 6.17 0.85 21.04
C THR A 80 6.11 2.27 21.58
N ARG A 81 5.30 3.15 20.95
CA ARG A 81 5.09 4.52 21.41
C ARG A 81 4.54 4.56 22.84
N ARG A 82 3.56 3.72 23.14
CA ARG A 82 2.96 3.63 24.48
C ARG A 82 3.99 3.21 25.53
N ARG A 83 4.79 2.17 25.23
CA ARG A 83 5.86 1.72 26.13
C ARG A 83 6.86 2.83 26.37
N LEU A 84 7.35 3.49 25.32
CA LEU A 84 8.31 4.59 25.44
C LEU A 84 7.78 5.75 26.30
N ALA A 85 6.47 6.00 26.28
CA ALA A 85 5.85 7.03 27.11
C ALA A 85 5.59 6.61 28.57
N THR A 86 5.52 5.30 28.85
CA THR A 86 5.02 4.78 30.14
C THR A 86 6.09 4.08 30.97
N ASN A 87 7.04 3.38 30.33
CA ASN A 87 8.03 2.58 31.02
C ASN A 87 9.27 3.41 31.37
N PRO A 88 9.87 3.14 32.54
CA PRO A 88 11.13 3.75 32.94
C PRO A 88 12.29 3.23 32.06
N VAL A 89 13.37 4.02 31.97
CA VAL A 89 14.49 3.75 31.03
C VAL A 89 15.20 2.43 31.36
N GLU A 90 15.18 2.03 32.62
CA GLU A 90 15.80 0.81 33.15
C GLU A 90 15.16 -0.48 32.62
N ASP A 91 13.91 -0.40 32.12
CA ASP A 91 13.21 -1.54 31.52
C ASP A 91 13.64 -1.80 30.05
N TYR A 92 14.53 -0.97 29.49
CA TYR A 92 15.01 -1.10 28.12
C TYR A 92 16.44 -1.63 28.05
N ALA A 93 16.69 -2.55 27.12
CA ALA A 93 18.05 -2.94 26.75
C ALA A 93 18.68 -1.89 25.84
N SER A 94 19.99 -1.62 26.02
CA SER A 94 20.73 -0.74 25.11
C SER A 94 20.96 -1.41 23.76
N ALA A 95 21.15 -0.59 22.72
CA ALA A 95 21.46 -1.08 21.38
C ALA A 95 22.74 -1.95 21.37
N ASP A 96 23.77 -1.56 22.12
CA ASP A 96 25.04 -2.31 22.22
C ASP A 96 24.87 -3.68 22.90
N ALA A 97 24.02 -3.74 23.94
CA ALA A 97 23.72 -5.00 24.64
C ALA A 97 22.99 -5.98 23.70
N LEU A 98 22.00 -5.49 22.95
CA LEU A 98 21.28 -6.30 21.96
C LEU A 98 22.18 -6.70 20.80
N ALA A 99 23.03 -5.80 20.31
CA ALA A 99 23.98 -6.11 19.24
C ALA A 99 24.95 -7.23 19.65
N THR A 100 25.45 -7.18 20.89
CA THR A 100 26.28 -8.24 21.46
C THR A 100 25.49 -9.56 21.56
N GLU A 101 24.24 -9.51 22.02
CA GLU A 101 23.37 -10.67 22.16
C GLU A 101 23.07 -11.35 20.81
N PHE A 102 22.77 -10.56 19.77
CA PHE A 102 22.43 -11.04 18.43
C PHE A 102 23.66 -11.25 17.51
N GLY A 103 24.87 -10.98 18.01
CA GLY A 103 26.11 -11.07 17.22
C GLY A 103 26.18 -10.05 16.08
N TRP A 104 25.52 -8.91 16.21
CA TRP A 104 25.55 -7.81 15.25
C TRP A 104 26.71 -6.87 15.55
N ASN A 105 27.39 -6.42 14.49
CA ASN A 105 28.36 -5.34 14.58
C ASN A 105 27.69 -4.04 14.13
N LEU A 106 27.43 -3.12 15.06
CA LEU A 106 26.81 -1.83 14.74
C LEU A 106 27.80 -0.84 14.08
N ASP A 107 29.10 -1.13 14.12
CA ASP A 107 30.15 -0.26 13.57
C ASP A 107 30.51 -0.57 12.10
N SER A 108 30.00 -1.66 11.52
CA SER A 108 30.38 -2.12 10.17
C SER A 108 29.72 -1.36 9.00
N ASP A 109 28.73 -0.50 9.26
CA ASP A 109 28.04 0.27 8.21
C ASP A 109 28.72 1.61 7.86
N ASN A 110 29.87 1.92 8.47
CA ASN A 110 30.55 3.22 8.30
C ASN A 110 31.63 3.23 7.19
N GLU A 111 31.83 2.12 6.47
CA GLU A 111 32.71 2.11 5.29
C GLU A 111 31.90 2.28 4.00
N PRO A 112 32.10 3.37 3.25
CA PRO A 112 31.49 3.51 1.93
C PRO A 112 31.96 2.34 1.03
N PRO A 113 31.09 1.81 0.14
CA PRO A 113 31.46 0.71 -0.73
C PRO A 113 32.69 1.10 -1.56
N ALA A 114 33.72 0.24 -1.53
CA ALA A 114 34.96 0.46 -2.25
C ALA A 114 34.66 0.69 -3.74
N THR A 115 35.04 1.87 -4.23
CA THR A 115 34.89 2.25 -5.64
C THR A 115 35.83 1.36 -6.46
N ARG A 116 35.27 0.52 -7.34
CA ARG A 116 36.00 -0.15 -8.42
C ARG A 116 35.72 0.54 -9.74
#